data_AF-A0A520R5Y1-F1
#
_entry.id   AF-A0A520R5Y1-F1
#
_cell.length_a   1.000
_cell.length_b   1.000
_cell.length_c   1.000
_cell.angle_alpha   90.00
_cell.angle_beta   90.00
_cell.angle_gamma   90.00
#
_symmetry.space_group_name_H-M   'P 1'
#
loop_
_entity.id
_entity.type
_entity.pdbx_description
1 polymer ?
#
loop_
_entity_poly.entity_id
_entity_poly.type
_entity_poly.pdbx_seq_one_letter_code
_entity_poly.pdbx_strand_id
1 'polypeptide(L)'
;MPLYADNSSALPQVAFIDSQIEAAWADANIEPVEQATDLEWCRRVYLDLIGRIPAVDEVLQYKNDSSRNKQSVLIDRLLGAEYSYEYAKHWSNVWTTILVGRDTDNRMIDRDGMRKYLQSAWESNIPYDQFVEELLTATGDNATREESTLFNGATNFLSGKLADGGLQATAKTAQIFLGLQVQCTQCHNHPFNSGVKQNQFWELNAFFRQTRALRRFDGGRRVAWIELVDEDFAGQGGDPNEAEIFYELRNGLVKVAYPVFVDGTEISRSGLLPGVLDDGTPYGVNRRRELATLIRSNPLFPKAVVNRVWAYFLGYGFTAPIDDFGAHNPPTHPALLDGLSQRFAEYSYDLKSLMRWIVLSRPYSLSSRMKARSTTDAPDSGEQPHFSRFYVRQMQPEQLYDSLLVATEADHSEAAGRQDRWLSQFVTAFGTDEGDSSTTFNGTIPQILMLFNGDLIQAATSLDQDGFLDQVVAANQTNRDKINALYVAALARWPSSSELRYANHVLLARKGQVKEALQDVWWALLNSNEFILNH
;
A
#
# COMPACT_ATOMS: atom_id res chain seq x y z
N MET A 1 3.17 33.27 18.50
CA MET A 1 4.52 32.81 18.15
C MET A 1 4.46 31.31 18.06
N PRO A 2 4.61 30.66 16.90
CA PRO A 2 4.45 29.22 16.83
C PRO A 2 5.64 28.54 17.52
N LEU A 3 5.34 27.64 18.46
CA LEU A 3 6.29 26.91 19.29
C LEU A 3 6.91 25.67 18.60
N TYR A 4 6.77 25.55 17.27
CA TYR A 4 7.15 24.35 16.51
C TYR A 4 7.78 24.74 15.17
N ALA A 5 8.95 25.39 15.23
CA ALA A 5 9.91 25.22 14.15
C ALA A 5 10.63 23.89 14.43
N ASP A 6 10.00 22.79 14.01
CA ASP A 6 10.66 21.49 13.98
C ASP A 6 11.87 21.58 13.03
N ASN A 7 12.90 20.82 13.34
CA ASN A 7 14.06 20.65 12.46
C ASN A 7 13.69 19.83 11.21
N SER A 8 12.40 19.52 10.96
CA SER A 8 11.88 19.06 9.67
C SER A 8 12.21 20.05 8.54
N SER A 9 12.29 21.34 8.86
CA SER A 9 12.85 22.40 7.99
C SER A 9 14.33 22.20 7.62
N ALA A 10 15.04 21.26 8.26
CA ALA A 10 16.44 20.94 7.96
C ALA A 10 16.59 19.91 6.83
N LEU A 11 15.54 19.16 6.46
CA LEU A 11 15.59 18.28 5.29
C LEU A 11 15.15 19.06 4.03
N PRO A 12 16.04 19.20 3.02
CA PRO A 12 15.71 19.94 1.80
C PRO A 12 14.47 19.41 1.06
N GLN A 13 14.19 18.11 1.18
CA GLN A 13 13.05 17.45 0.56
C GLN A 13 11.73 17.83 1.25
N VAL A 14 11.71 17.91 2.59
CA VAL A 14 10.53 18.35 3.35
C VAL A 14 10.26 19.82 3.09
N ALA A 15 11.30 20.67 3.15
CA ALA A 15 11.17 22.09 2.82
C ALA A 15 10.68 22.31 1.37
N PHE A 16 11.12 21.46 0.43
CA PHE A 16 10.61 21.48 -0.93
C PHE A 16 9.11 21.15 -0.98
N ILE A 17 8.67 20.04 -0.36
CA ILE A 17 7.25 19.66 -0.30
C ILE A 17 6.42 20.82 0.27
N ASP A 18 6.82 21.34 1.43
CA ASP A 18 6.10 22.41 2.12
C ASP A 18 6.02 23.66 1.26
N SER A 19 7.12 24.07 0.62
CA SER A 19 7.12 25.26 -0.25
C SER A 19 6.19 25.13 -1.45
N GLN A 20 6.08 23.94 -2.07
CA GLN A 20 5.21 23.73 -3.22
C GLN A 20 3.74 23.72 -2.82
N ILE A 21 3.42 23.10 -1.67
CA ILE A 21 2.05 23.05 -1.15
C ILE A 21 1.59 24.44 -0.69
N GLU A 22 2.46 25.18 0.01
CA GLU A 22 2.15 26.54 0.46
C GLU A 22 1.95 27.50 -0.70
N ALA A 23 2.74 27.38 -1.77
CA ALA A 23 2.54 28.13 -3.00
C ALA A 23 1.18 27.82 -3.63
N ALA A 24 0.80 26.54 -3.71
CA ALA A 24 -0.51 26.13 -4.23
C ALA A 24 -1.68 26.67 -3.39
N TRP A 25 -1.56 26.67 -2.06
CA TRP A 25 -2.57 27.28 -1.18
C TRP A 25 -2.66 28.79 -1.38
N ALA A 26 -1.54 29.49 -1.52
CA ALA A 26 -1.52 30.93 -1.76
C ALA A 26 -2.17 31.29 -3.10
N ASP A 27 -1.84 30.56 -4.17
CA ASP A 27 -2.40 30.75 -5.51
C ASP A 27 -3.90 30.47 -5.56
N ALA A 28 -4.37 29.47 -4.82
CA ALA A 28 -5.78 29.11 -4.71
C ALA A 28 -6.56 29.92 -3.65
N ASN A 29 -5.88 30.81 -2.91
CA ASN A 29 -6.45 31.55 -1.76
C ASN A 29 -7.12 30.61 -0.73
N ILE A 30 -6.45 29.49 -0.43
CA ILE A 30 -6.89 28.47 0.53
C ILE A 30 -6.13 28.68 1.84
N GLU A 31 -6.88 28.77 2.94
CA GLU A 31 -6.29 28.70 4.28
C GLU A 31 -6.32 27.25 4.77
N PRO A 32 -5.16 26.62 5.04
CA PRO A 32 -5.12 25.27 5.59
C PRO A 32 -5.69 25.24 7.00
N VAL A 33 -6.19 24.08 7.41
CA VAL A 33 -6.65 23.85 8.78
C VAL A 33 -5.48 23.92 9.78
N GLU A 34 -5.81 23.88 11.07
CA GLU A 34 -4.78 23.88 12.11
C GLU A 34 -3.99 22.57 12.14
N GLN A 35 -2.81 22.63 12.75
CA GLN A 35 -1.97 21.45 12.97
C GLN A 35 -2.70 20.42 13.83
N ALA A 36 -2.49 19.14 13.52
CA ALA A 36 -2.94 18.04 14.34
C ALA A 36 -2.33 18.16 15.75
N THR A 37 -3.04 17.64 16.74
CA THR A 37 -2.43 17.49 18.06
C THR A 37 -1.28 16.48 18.00
N ASP A 38 -0.30 16.60 18.89
CA ASP A 38 0.83 15.66 18.97
C ASP A 38 0.40 14.19 18.97
N LEU A 39 -0.70 13.85 19.66
CA LEU A 39 -1.20 12.48 19.77
C LEU A 39 -2.02 12.02 18.57
N GLU A 40 -2.73 12.94 17.91
CA GLU A 40 -3.39 12.68 16.62
C GLU A 40 -2.33 12.33 15.57
N TRP A 41 -1.27 13.14 15.48
CA TRP A 41 -0.13 12.86 14.60
C TRP A 41 0.57 11.54 14.98
N CYS A 42 0.86 11.31 16.27
CA CYS A 42 1.50 10.07 16.72
C CYS A 42 0.71 8.82 16.30
N ARG A 43 -0.60 8.80 16.57
CA ARG A 43 -1.47 7.69 16.16
C ARG A 43 -1.39 7.42 14.65
N ARG A 44 -1.48 8.48 13.86
CA ARG A 44 -1.46 8.45 12.40
C ARG A 44 -0.15 7.87 11.84
N VAL A 45 0.99 8.28 12.39
CA VAL A 45 2.31 7.79 11.98
C VAL A 45 2.47 6.30 12.27
N TYR A 46 2.05 5.84 13.44
CA TYR A 46 2.08 4.42 13.78
C TYR A 46 1.23 3.58 12.80
N LEU A 47 0.02 4.06 12.48
CA LEU A 47 -0.86 3.40 11.52
C LEU A 47 -0.26 3.33 10.13
N ASP A 48 0.30 4.43 9.64
CA ASP A 48 0.81 4.51 8.26
C ASP A 48 2.18 3.87 8.06
N LEU A 49 3.06 3.88 9.06
CA LEU A 49 4.42 3.34 8.91
C LEU A 49 4.49 1.85 9.25
N ILE A 50 3.80 1.41 10.31
CA ILE A 50 3.92 0.04 10.83
C ILE A 50 2.58 -0.69 10.94
N GLY A 51 1.49 -0.08 10.49
CA GLY A 51 0.23 -0.78 10.29
C GLY A 51 -0.60 -1.02 11.54
N ARG A 52 -0.38 -0.30 12.64
CA ARG A 52 -1.18 -0.45 13.87
C ARG A 52 -1.21 0.85 14.65
N ILE A 53 -2.14 0.98 15.59
CA ILE A 53 -2.11 2.08 16.58
C ILE A 53 -0.91 1.91 17.54
N PRO A 54 -0.45 2.99 18.21
CA PRO A 54 0.56 2.88 19.25
C PRO A 54 0.00 2.18 20.49
N ALA A 55 0.84 1.39 21.15
CA ALA A 55 0.61 0.84 22.48
C ALA A 55 0.62 1.96 23.54
N VAL A 56 0.08 1.67 24.73
CA VAL A 56 -0.07 2.66 25.80
C VAL A 56 1.27 3.26 26.23
N ASP A 57 2.31 2.44 26.35
CA ASP A 57 3.66 2.85 26.71
C ASP A 57 4.31 3.72 25.63
N GLU A 58 4.12 3.39 24.35
CA GLU A 58 4.56 4.19 23.20
C GLU A 58 3.90 5.58 23.20
N VAL A 59 2.60 5.66 23.46
CA VAL A 59 1.87 6.94 23.61
C VAL A 59 2.44 7.76 24.77
N LEU A 60 2.66 7.13 25.93
CA LEU A 60 3.20 7.80 27.10
C LEU A 60 4.63 8.28 26.87
N GLN A 61 5.46 7.49 26.21
CA GLN A 61 6.83 7.84 25.84
C GLN A 61 6.85 9.06 24.93
N TYR A 62 6.07 9.05 23.85
CA TYR A 62 6.01 10.17 22.91
C TYR A 62 5.45 11.44 23.55
N LYS A 63 4.40 11.31 24.39
CA LYS A 63 3.82 12.44 25.11
C LYS A 63 4.80 13.11 26.08
N ASN A 64 5.60 12.30 26.77
CA ASN A 64 6.53 12.79 27.78
C ASN A 64 7.84 13.31 27.17
N ASP A 65 8.07 13.07 25.88
CA ASP A 65 9.18 13.66 25.13
C ASP A 65 8.91 15.14 24.82
N SER A 66 9.76 16.01 25.37
CA SER A 66 9.74 17.46 25.19
C SER A 66 10.80 17.95 24.20
N SER A 67 11.53 17.04 23.56
CA SER A 67 12.54 17.37 22.56
C SER A 67 11.89 18.00 21.33
N ARG A 68 12.59 18.97 20.73
CA ARG A 68 12.09 19.69 19.55
C ARG A 68 12.01 18.82 18.30
N ASN A 69 12.77 17.73 18.27
CA ASN A 69 12.89 16.78 17.17
C ASN A 69 12.16 15.45 17.44
N LYS A 70 11.25 15.39 18.41
CA LYS A 70 10.56 14.15 18.80
C LYS A 70 9.84 13.45 17.64
N GLN A 71 9.31 14.21 16.67
CA GLN A 71 8.67 13.67 15.46
C GLN A 71 9.69 12.90 14.60
N SER A 72 10.82 13.53 14.29
CA SER A 72 11.95 12.89 13.59
C SER A 72 12.44 11.64 14.33
N VAL A 73 12.62 11.73 15.65
CA VAL A 73 13.08 10.59 16.46
C VAL A 73 12.10 9.43 16.44
N LEU A 74 10.79 9.70 16.52
CA LEU A 74 9.77 8.65 16.42
C LEU A 74 9.83 7.97 15.05
N ILE A 75 9.92 8.72 13.96
CA ILE A 75 10.01 8.16 12.60
C ILE A 75 11.28 7.32 12.44
N ASP A 76 12.42 7.79 12.96
CA ASP A 76 13.69 7.05 12.93
C ASP A 76 13.59 5.70 13.67
N ARG A 77 12.84 5.65 14.77
CA ARG A 77 12.55 4.40 15.47
C ARG A 77 11.67 3.48 14.63
N LEU A 78 10.52 3.99 14.16
CA LEU A 78 9.52 3.21 13.42
C LEU A 78 10.03 2.65 12.08
N LEU A 79 10.94 3.38 11.41
CA LEU A 79 11.61 2.92 10.19
C LEU A 79 12.92 2.17 10.47
N GLY A 80 13.37 2.15 11.71
CA GLY A 80 14.64 1.59 12.16
C GLY A 80 14.56 0.13 12.60
N ALA A 81 15.64 -0.34 13.24
CA ALA A 81 15.77 -1.73 13.64
C ALA A 81 14.76 -2.18 14.70
N GLU A 82 14.30 -1.25 15.55
CA GLU A 82 13.35 -1.54 16.64
C GLU A 82 12.01 -2.08 16.13
N TYR A 83 11.51 -1.53 15.02
CA TYR A 83 10.22 -1.88 14.43
C TYR A 83 10.35 -2.52 13.04
N SER A 84 11.54 -3.05 12.71
CA SER A 84 11.83 -3.56 11.37
C SER A 84 10.86 -4.67 10.94
N TYR A 85 10.45 -5.53 11.88
CA TYR A 85 9.53 -6.63 11.61
C TYR A 85 8.12 -6.10 11.33
N GLU A 86 7.59 -5.21 12.17
CA GLU A 86 6.25 -4.61 12.00
C GLU A 86 6.17 -3.76 10.74
N TYR A 87 7.19 -2.94 10.47
CA TYR A 87 7.35 -2.22 9.22
C TYR A 87 7.27 -3.18 8.03
N ALA A 88 8.10 -4.23 8.02
CA ALA A 88 8.18 -5.15 6.90
C ALA A 88 6.89 -5.96 6.74
N LYS A 89 6.27 -6.44 7.82
CA LYS A 89 4.96 -7.11 7.80
C LYS A 89 3.90 -6.20 7.18
N HIS A 90 3.82 -4.95 7.62
CA HIS A 90 2.84 -3.98 7.15
C HIS A 90 2.99 -3.71 5.65
N TRP A 91 4.19 -3.32 5.20
CA TRP A 91 4.45 -3.01 3.80
C TRP A 91 4.40 -4.26 2.91
N SER A 92 4.70 -5.45 3.43
CA SER A 92 4.43 -6.70 2.72
C SER A 92 2.96 -6.91 2.45
N ASN A 93 2.07 -6.63 3.42
CA ASN A 93 0.63 -6.76 3.21
C ASN A 93 0.11 -5.75 2.17
N VAL A 94 0.55 -4.49 2.26
CA VAL A 94 0.20 -3.44 1.30
C VAL A 94 0.64 -3.83 -0.11
N TRP A 95 1.91 -4.20 -0.29
CA TRP A 95 2.45 -4.54 -1.61
C TRP A 95 1.97 -5.89 -2.15
N THR A 96 1.64 -6.86 -1.30
CA THR A 96 0.99 -8.10 -1.77
C THR A 96 -0.33 -7.76 -2.46
N THR A 97 -1.15 -6.90 -1.85
CA THR A 97 -2.41 -6.47 -2.46
C THR A 97 -2.19 -5.69 -3.76
N ILE A 98 -1.23 -4.77 -3.80
CA ILE A 98 -0.90 -4.00 -5.02
C ILE A 98 -0.45 -4.92 -6.16
N LEU A 99 0.42 -5.89 -5.87
CA LEU A 99 1.07 -6.71 -6.90
C LEU A 99 0.20 -7.86 -7.39
N VAL A 100 -0.56 -8.51 -6.50
CA VAL A 100 -1.29 -9.75 -6.81
C VAL A 100 -2.78 -9.71 -6.44
N GLY A 101 -3.31 -8.56 -6.01
CA GLY A 101 -4.71 -8.40 -5.66
C GLY A 101 -5.09 -9.05 -4.32
N ARG A 102 -6.39 -9.21 -4.08
CA ARG A 102 -6.95 -9.89 -2.87
C ARG A 102 -7.59 -11.25 -3.17
N ASP A 103 -7.58 -11.71 -4.43
CA ASP A 103 -8.09 -13.03 -4.79
C ASP A 103 -7.25 -14.13 -4.13
N THR A 104 -7.87 -14.84 -3.18
CA THR A 104 -7.27 -15.98 -2.46
C THR A 104 -7.52 -17.31 -3.16
N ASP A 105 -8.40 -17.35 -4.16
CA ASP A 105 -8.75 -18.56 -4.91
C ASP A 105 -7.86 -18.76 -6.16
N ASN A 106 -7.07 -17.74 -6.53
CA ASN A 106 -6.11 -17.84 -7.63
C ASN A 106 -4.95 -18.80 -7.31
N ARG A 107 -5.11 -20.06 -7.70
CA ARG A 107 -4.10 -21.12 -7.53
C ARG A 107 -2.82 -20.95 -8.34
N MET A 108 -2.72 -19.95 -9.20
CA MET A 108 -1.47 -19.62 -9.89
C MET A 108 -0.56 -18.71 -9.05
N ILE A 109 -1.03 -18.25 -7.89
CA ILE A 109 -0.32 -17.30 -7.03
C ILE A 109 -0.23 -17.91 -5.62
N ASP A 110 0.99 -17.96 -5.09
CA ASP A 110 1.30 -18.33 -3.72
C ASP A 110 1.53 -17.04 -2.91
N ARG A 111 0.48 -16.61 -2.19
CA ARG A 111 0.51 -15.33 -1.46
C ARG A 111 1.52 -15.33 -0.33
N ASP A 112 1.74 -16.48 0.31
CA ASP A 112 2.71 -16.62 1.40
C ASP A 112 4.14 -16.53 0.89
N GLY A 113 4.45 -17.15 -0.26
CA GLY A 113 5.71 -16.99 -0.98
C GLY A 113 5.97 -15.54 -1.38
N MET A 114 4.95 -14.83 -1.87
CA MET A 114 5.04 -13.39 -2.15
C MET A 114 5.31 -12.57 -0.89
N ARG A 115 4.54 -12.78 0.19
CA ARG A 115 4.72 -12.09 1.48
C ARG A 115 6.12 -12.35 2.06
N LYS A 116 6.63 -13.57 1.96
CA LYS A 116 7.98 -13.93 2.43
C LYS A 116 9.07 -13.18 1.67
N TYR A 117 8.98 -13.09 0.34
CA TYR A 117 9.89 -12.29 -0.47
C TYR A 117 9.80 -10.81 -0.09
N LEU A 118 8.58 -10.25 -0.04
CA LEU A 118 8.36 -8.85 0.31
C LEU A 118 8.93 -8.52 1.68
N GLN A 119 8.68 -9.36 2.68
CA GLN A 119 9.17 -9.12 4.03
C GLN A 119 10.70 -9.02 4.05
N SER A 120 11.39 -9.94 3.38
CA SER A 120 12.85 -9.90 3.26
C SER A 120 13.35 -8.65 2.53
N ALA A 121 12.66 -8.24 1.45
CA ALA A 121 12.99 -7.02 0.71
C ALA A 121 12.83 -5.76 1.56
N TRP A 122 11.76 -5.66 2.35
CA TRP A 122 11.48 -4.52 3.23
C TRP A 122 12.39 -4.46 4.46
N GLU A 123 12.71 -5.61 5.07
CA GLU A 123 13.68 -5.69 6.17
C GLU A 123 15.08 -5.28 5.70
N SER A 124 15.47 -5.70 4.50
CA SER A 124 16.77 -5.37 3.90
C SER A 124 16.83 -3.95 3.31
N ASN A 125 15.68 -3.27 3.23
CA ASN A 125 15.53 -1.94 2.61
C ASN A 125 16.16 -1.86 1.21
N ILE A 126 15.86 -2.84 0.35
CA ILE A 126 16.38 -2.81 -1.02
C ILE A 126 15.84 -1.57 -1.76
N PRO A 127 16.65 -0.93 -2.62
CA PRO A 127 16.19 0.16 -3.49
C PRO A 127 14.96 -0.23 -4.30
N TYR A 128 14.01 0.71 -4.50
CA TYR A 128 12.78 0.40 -5.23
C TYR A 128 13.03 0.01 -6.69
N ASP A 129 14.07 0.54 -7.32
CA ASP A 129 14.43 0.17 -8.69
C ASP A 129 14.94 -1.28 -8.78
N GLN A 130 15.75 -1.72 -7.80
CA GLN A 130 16.15 -3.12 -7.64
C GLN A 130 14.92 -4.01 -7.37
N PHE A 131 14.03 -3.61 -6.47
CA PHE A 131 12.80 -4.34 -6.17
C PHE A 131 11.95 -4.61 -7.43
N VAL A 132 11.80 -3.61 -8.30
CA VAL A 132 11.04 -3.76 -9.55
C VAL A 132 11.77 -4.63 -10.56
N GLU A 133 13.10 -4.52 -10.66
CA GLU A 133 13.91 -5.43 -11.48
C GLU A 133 13.76 -6.89 -11.02
N GLU A 134 13.84 -7.16 -9.72
CA GLU A 134 13.66 -8.51 -9.16
C GLU A 134 12.28 -9.08 -9.50
N LEU A 135 11.19 -8.29 -9.37
CA LEU A 135 9.84 -8.72 -9.74
C LEU A 135 9.68 -9.03 -11.24
N LEU A 136 10.23 -8.16 -12.10
CA LEU A 136 10.05 -8.27 -13.55
C LEU A 136 10.91 -9.37 -14.16
N THR A 137 12.07 -9.67 -13.58
CA THR A 137 13.05 -10.62 -14.12
C THR A 137 13.08 -11.95 -13.39
N ALA A 138 12.28 -12.11 -12.33
CA ALA A 138 12.19 -13.34 -11.54
C ALA A 138 12.00 -14.60 -12.39
N THR A 139 12.65 -15.69 -11.95
CA THR A 139 12.46 -17.08 -12.39
C THR A 139 12.55 -18.00 -11.16
N GLY A 140 11.99 -19.20 -11.24
CA GLY A 140 12.01 -20.19 -10.15
C GLY A 140 10.62 -20.56 -9.63
N ASP A 141 10.59 -21.24 -8.49
CA ASP A 141 9.36 -21.71 -7.85
C ASP A 141 8.69 -20.60 -7.04
N ASN A 142 7.39 -20.45 -7.20
CA ASN A 142 6.63 -19.40 -6.52
C ASN A 142 6.25 -19.74 -5.08
N ALA A 143 6.23 -21.01 -4.70
CA ALA A 143 5.76 -21.49 -3.40
C ALA A 143 6.90 -21.99 -2.51
N THR A 144 6.80 -21.72 -1.21
CA THR A 144 7.79 -22.17 -0.23
C THR A 144 7.67 -23.68 -0.03
N ARG A 145 8.74 -24.43 -0.32
CA ARG A 145 8.80 -25.90 -0.18
C ARG A 145 10.11 -26.30 0.48
N GLU A 146 10.08 -27.21 1.44
CA GLU A 146 11.28 -27.68 2.18
C GLU A 146 12.40 -28.19 1.24
N GLU A 147 12.02 -28.83 0.13
CA GLU A 147 12.97 -29.42 -0.83
C GLU A 147 13.32 -28.50 -2.01
N SER A 148 12.71 -27.32 -2.15
CA SER A 148 12.97 -26.47 -3.33
C SER A 148 14.23 -25.62 -3.13
N THR A 149 15.21 -25.83 -4.00
CA THR A 149 16.37 -24.94 -4.15
C THR A 149 16.12 -23.78 -5.12
N LEU A 150 14.93 -23.75 -5.76
CA LEU A 150 14.55 -22.77 -6.78
C LEU A 150 13.55 -21.74 -6.26
N PHE A 151 13.23 -21.74 -4.95
CA PHE A 151 12.25 -20.82 -4.39
C PHE A 151 12.64 -19.36 -4.68
N ASN A 152 11.71 -18.64 -5.32
CA ASN A 152 11.79 -17.22 -5.58
C ASN A 152 10.39 -16.61 -5.48
N GLY A 153 10.06 -16.03 -4.33
CA GLY A 153 8.75 -15.45 -4.07
C GLY A 153 8.36 -14.29 -5.01
N ALA A 154 9.34 -13.59 -5.61
CA ALA A 154 9.11 -12.52 -6.57
C ALA A 154 8.37 -12.99 -7.84
N THR A 155 8.53 -14.28 -8.19
CA THR A 155 7.86 -14.88 -9.36
C THR A 155 6.33 -14.76 -9.29
N ASN A 156 5.74 -14.70 -8.09
CA ASN A 156 4.30 -14.55 -7.89
C ASN A 156 3.70 -13.30 -8.55
N PHE A 157 4.50 -12.27 -8.83
CA PHE A 157 4.02 -11.11 -9.58
C PHE A 157 3.53 -11.53 -10.98
N LEU A 158 4.27 -12.40 -11.68
CA LEU A 158 3.98 -12.83 -13.05
C LEU A 158 3.26 -14.19 -13.13
N SER A 159 3.43 -15.10 -12.17
CA SER A 159 2.90 -16.47 -12.22
C SER A 159 1.40 -16.55 -12.56
N GLY A 160 0.59 -15.66 -11.99
CA GLY A 160 -0.85 -15.56 -12.27
C GLY A 160 -1.24 -14.66 -13.44
N LYS A 161 -0.30 -14.07 -14.17
CA LYS A 161 -0.53 -13.00 -15.16
C LYS A 161 -0.04 -13.33 -16.58
N LEU A 162 0.53 -14.51 -16.80
CA LEU A 162 1.07 -14.96 -18.09
C LEU A 162 0.06 -15.73 -18.97
N ALA A 163 -1.16 -15.95 -18.47
CA ALA A 163 -2.26 -16.47 -19.28
C ALA A 163 -2.54 -15.57 -20.50
N ASP A 164 -3.14 -16.16 -21.54
CA ASP A 164 -3.51 -15.49 -22.80
C ASP A 164 -2.38 -14.68 -23.45
N GLY A 165 -1.13 -15.12 -23.25
CA GLY A 165 0.04 -14.45 -23.81
C GLY A 165 0.49 -13.23 -23.02
N GLY A 166 0.20 -13.15 -21.72
CA GLY A 166 0.74 -12.10 -20.84
C GLY A 166 -0.05 -10.79 -20.88
N LEU A 167 -1.34 -10.82 -21.24
CA LEU A 167 -2.18 -9.62 -21.28
C LEU A 167 -2.23 -8.92 -19.91
N GLN A 168 -2.49 -9.69 -18.85
CA GLN A 168 -2.52 -9.18 -17.48
C GLN A 168 -1.13 -8.71 -17.03
N ALA A 169 -0.06 -9.40 -17.41
CA ALA A 169 1.30 -8.97 -17.10
C ALA A 169 1.62 -7.60 -17.72
N THR A 170 1.17 -7.38 -18.96
CA THR A 170 1.31 -6.13 -19.70
C THR A 170 0.57 -4.99 -19.01
N ALA A 171 -0.73 -5.19 -18.75
CA ALA A 171 -1.57 -4.18 -18.12
C ALA A 171 -1.06 -3.82 -16.71
N LYS A 172 -0.78 -4.81 -15.86
CA LYS A 172 -0.36 -4.58 -14.48
C LYS A 172 1.05 -4.00 -14.37
N THR A 173 1.98 -4.37 -15.26
CA THR A 173 3.32 -3.77 -15.28
C THR A 173 3.26 -2.27 -15.61
N ALA A 174 2.50 -1.90 -16.65
CA ALA A 174 2.31 -0.50 -17.04
C ALA A 174 1.58 0.31 -15.94
N GLN A 175 0.48 -0.24 -15.41
CA GLN A 175 -0.31 0.39 -14.36
C GLN A 175 0.53 0.61 -13.08
N ILE A 176 1.22 -0.44 -12.62
CA ILE A 176 1.89 -0.40 -11.32
C ILE A 176 3.19 0.41 -11.40
N PHE A 177 4.03 0.19 -12.41
CA PHE A 177 5.39 0.76 -12.43
C PHE A 177 5.54 2.00 -13.29
N LEU A 178 4.58 2.31 -14.17
CA LEU A 178 4.62 3.50 -15.02
C LEU A 178 3.40 4.43 -14.78
N GLY A 179 2.41 3.99 -14.01
CA GLY A 179 1.17 4.74 -13.81
C GLY A 179 0.42 4.97 -15.13
N LEU A 180 0.39 3.95 -16.00
CA LEU A 180 -0.27 4.00 -17.30
C LEU A 180 -1.39 2.95 -17.40
N GLN A 181 -2.60 3.40 -17.75
CA GLN A 181 -3.74 2.52 -18.00
C GLN A 181 -3.81 2.10 -19.48
N VAL A 182 -3.11 1.02 -19.84
CA VAL A 182 -3.02 0.53 -21.22
C VAL A 182 -4.07 -0.53 -21.58
N GLN A 183 -4.78 -1.09 -20.61
CA GLN A 183 -5.67 -2.26 -20.78
C GLN A 183 -6.79 -2.02 -21.80
N CYS A 184 -7.40 -0.83 -21.81
CA CYS A 184 -8.45 -0.48 -22.77
C CYS A 184 -7.93 -0.50 -24.21
N THR A 185 -6.62 -0.33 -24.39
CA THR A 185 -6.00 -0.32 -25.70
C THR A 185 -5.67 -1.68 -26.28
N GLN A 186 -5.90 -2.77 -25.54
CA GLN A 186 -5.80 -4.13 -26.08
C GLN A 186 -6.64 -4.31 -27.36
N CYS A 187 -7.85 -3.75 -27.37
CA CYS A 187 -8.85 -3.97 -28.41
C CYS A 187 -9.02 -2.78 -29.37
N HIS A 188 -8.63 -1.56 -28.99
CA HIS A 188 -8.78 -0.37 -29.83
C HIS A 188 -7.94 0.82 -29.35
N ASN A 189 -7.68 1.79 -30.23
CA ASN A 189 -7.08 3.07 -29.80
C ASN A 189 -7.97 3.76 -28.77
N HIS A 190 -7.38 4.44 -27.80
CA HIS A 190 -8.15 5.16 -26.78
C HIS A 190 -9.05 6.23 -27.45
N PRO A 191 -10.35 6.30 -27.12
CA PRO A 191 -11.31 7.14 -27.86
C PRO A 191 -11.05 8.64 -27.70
N PHE A 192 -10.43 9.05 -26.58
CA PHE A 192 -10.24 10.45 -26.22
C PHE A 192 -8.76 10.83 -25.98
N ASN A 193 -7.84 9.88 -26.07
CA ASN A 193 -6.40 10.11 -25.88
C ASN A 193 -5.67 9.62 -27.14
N SER A 194 -5.44 10.55 -28.06
CA SER A 194 -4.81 10.24 -29.35
C SER A 194 -3.38 9.70 -29.26
N GLY A 195 -2.73 9.85 -28.09
CA GLY A 195 -1.38 9.37 -27.81
C GLY A 195 -1.31 7.90 -27.38
N VAL A 196 -2.44 7.26 -27.01
CA VAL A 196 -2.48 5.87 -26.55
C VAL A 196 -3.20 5.00 -27.57
N LYS A 197 -2.44 4.14 -28.25
CA LYS A 197 -2.87 3.36 -29.40
C LYS A 197 -2.78 1.87 -29.10
N GLN A 198 -3.58 1.09 -29.84
CA GLN A 198 -3.64 -0.35 -29.70
C GLN A 198 -2.29 -1.02 -29.95
N ASN A 199 -1.48 -0.51 -30.88
CA ASN A 199 -0.16 -1.08 -31.16
C ASN A 199 0.76 -1.04 -29.93
N GLN A 200 0.74 0.03 -29.14
CA GLN A 200 1.59 0.20 -27.97
C GLN A 200 1.33 -0.85 -26.90
N PHE A 201 0.07 -1.30 -26.75
CA PHE A 201 -0.23 -2.41 -25.86
C PHE A 201 0.44 -3.71 -26.31
N TRP A 202 0.33 -4.04 -27.60
CA TRP A 202 0.90 -5.28 -28.15
C TRP A 202 2.43 -5.23 -28.25
N GLU A 203 2.99 -4.04 -28.47
CA GLU A 203 4.44 -3.79 -28.42
C GLU A 203 5.01 -4.01 -27.01
N LEU A 204 4.36 -3.47 -25.97
CA LEU A 204 4.73 -3.73 -24.59
C LEU A 204 4.49 -5.20 -24.19
N ASN A 205 3.42 -5.81 -24.70
CA ASN A 205 3.12 -7.22 -24.46
C ASN A 205 4.22 -8.15 -25.00
N ALA A 206 4.93 -7.74 -26.06
CA ALA A 206 6.00 -8.52 -26.65
C ALA A 206 7.15 -8.84 -25.70
N PHE A 207 7.34 -8.03 -24.66
CA PHE A 207 8.37 -8.24 -23.65
C PHE A 207 8.12 -9.46 -22.74
N PHE A 208 6.87 -9.93 -22.63
CA PHE A 208 6.48 -11.06 -21.77
C PHE A 208 6.40 -12.40 -22.53
N ARG A 209 6.70 -12.41 -23.84
CA ARG A 209 6.48 -13.60 -24.68
C ARG A 209 7.54 -14.69 -24.53
N GLN A 210 8.69 -14.37 -23.96
CA GLN A 210 9.76 -15.34 -23.64
C GLN A 210 9.60 -15.97 -22.24
N THR A 211 8.43 -15.89 -21.61
CA THR A 211 8.25 -16.33 -20.23
C THR A 211 6.99 -17.16 -20.07
N ARG A 212 7.10 -18.27 -19.32
CA ARG A 212 6.01 -19.20 -19.04
C ARG A 212 5.85 -19.45 -17.54
N ALA A 213 4.60 -19.61 -17.14
CA ALA A 213 4.21 -20.12 -15.83
C ALA A 213 3.90 -21.62 -15.95
N LEU A 214 4.87 -22.48 -15.63
CA LEU A 214 4.72 -23.92 -15.70
C LEU A 214 3.97 -24.42 -14.46
N ARG A 215 2.82 -25.07 -14.68
CA ARG A 215 2.05 -25.71 -13.60
C ARG A 215 2.72 -27.00 -13.18
N ARG A 216 3.06 -27.10 -11.90
CA ARG A 216 3.61 -28.32 -11.29
C ARG A 216 2.54 -28.98 -10.42
N PHE A 217 2.51 -30.32 -10.43
CA PHE A 217 1.46 -31.13 -9.80
C PHE A 217 2.07 -32.10 -8.79
N ASP A 218 1.35 -32.38 -7.69
CA ASP A 218 1.76 -33.27 -6.59
C ASP A 218 1.36 -34.75 -6.81
N GLY A 219 1.37 -35.22 -8.06
CA GLY A 219 0.89 -36.56 -8.43
C GLY A 219 -0.63 -36.65 -8.68
N GLY A 220 -1.38 -35.58 -8.41
CA GLY A 220 -2.80 -35.42 -8.76
C GLY A 220 -3.05 -34.47 -9.94
N ARG A 221 -4.32 -34.06 -10.11
CA ARG A 221 -4.73 -33.02 -11.08
C ARG A 221 -4.71 -31.59 -10.49
N ARG A 222 -4.32 -31.46 -9.22
CA ARG A 222 -4.27 -30.16 -8.52
C ARG A 222 -2.91 -29.52 -8.77
N VAL A 223 -2.93 -28.25 -9.19
CA VAL A 223 -1.70 -27.44 -9.26
C VAL A 223 -1.18 -27.27 -7.84
N ALA A 224 0.04 -27.72 -7.62
CA ALA A 224 0.71 -27.69 -6.33
C ALA A 224 1.60 -26.44 -6.20
N TRP A 225 2.26 -26.02 -7.29
CA TRP A 225 2.98 -24.74 -7.39
C TRP A 225 3.18 -24.34 -8.86
N ILE A 226 3.70 -23.13 -9.08
CA ILE A 226 4.10 -22.60 -10.38
C ILE A 226 5.62 -22.43 -10.40
N GLU A 227 6.24 -22.87 -11.49
CA GLU A 227 7.62 -22.55 -11.82
C GLU A 227 7.63 -21.53 -12.97
N LEU A 228 8.22 -20.36 -12.72
CA LEU A 228 8.36 -19.30 -13.70
C LEU A 228 9.69 -19.46 -14.44
N VAL A 229 9.65 -19.67 -15.75
CA VAL A 229 10.84 -19.90 -16.58
C VAL A 229 10.87 -18.95 -17.77
N ASP A 230 12.08 -18.65 -18.22
CA ASP A 230 12.30 -18.06 -19.54
C ASP A 230 12.50 -19.17 -20.58
N GLU A 231 11.94 -18.97 -21.77
CA GLU A 231 12.10 -19.87 -22.91
C GLU A 231 12.20 -19.09 -24.24
N ASP A 232 12.78 -19.73 -25.25
CA ASP A 232 12.78 -19.19 -26.61
C ASP A 232 11.34 -19.04 -27.13
N PHE A 233 11.08 -17.94 -27.82
CA PHE A 233 9.78 -17.63 -28.41
C PHE A 233 9.89 -17.55 -29.94
N ALA A 234 9.37 -18.56 -30.64
CA ALA A 234 9.40 -18.58 -32.11
C ALA A 234 8.48 -17.55 -32.79
N GLY A 235 7.69 -16.78 -32.03
CA GLY A 235 6.62 -15.97 -32.61
C GLY A 235 5.44 -16.81 -33.07
N GLN A 236 4.35 -16.12 -33.42
CA GLN A 236 3.19 -16.75 -34.04
C GLN A 236 3.42 -17.09 -35.51
N GLY A 237 4.42 -16.44 -36.16
CA GLY A 237 4.90 -16.78 -37.50
C GLY A 237 5.87 -17.95 -37.57
N GLY A 238 6.43 -18.39 -36.42
CA GLY A 238 7.31 -19.56 -36.32
C GLY A 238 8.80 -19.29 -36.56
N ASP A 239 9.19 -18.06 -36.87
CA ASP A 239 10.61 -17.65 -36.96
C ASP A 239 11.07 -16.97 -35.64
N PRO A 240 11.94 -17.60 -34.84
CA PRO A 240 12.46 -17.01 -33.61
C PRO A 240 13.34 -15.77 -33.81
N ASN A 241 13.76 -15.44 -35.04
CA ASN A 241 14.51 -14.20 -35.29
C ASN A 241 13.60 -12.97 -35.41
N GLU A 242 12.38 -13.16 -35.88
CA GLU A 242 11.36 -12.10 -35.95
C GLU A 242 10.40 -12.14 -34.75
N ALA A 243 10.07 -13.35 -34.28
CA ALA A 243 9.24 -13.62 -33.11
C ALA A 243 7.96 -12.77 -33.06
N GLU A 244 7.24 -12.78 -34.19
CA GLU A 244 6.09 -11.92 -34.47
C GLU A 244 4.91 -12.18 -33.53
N ILE A 245 4.21 -11.11 -33.17
CA ILE A 245 2.92 -11.17 -32.46
C ILE A 245 1.86 -10.52 -33.34
N PHE A 246 0.83 -11.28 -33.67
CA PHE A 246 -0.31 -10.79 -34.42
C PHE A 246 -1.40 -10.28 -33.49
N TYR A 247 -2.00 -9.15 -33.86
CA TYR A 247 -3.21 -8.63 -33.22
C TYR A 247 -4.18 -8.09 -34.29
N GLU A 248 -5.47 -8.17 -34.01
CA GLU A 248 -6.52 -7.77 -34.93
C GLU A 248 -7.05 -6.37 -34.59
N LEU A 249 -7.20 -5.54 -35.62
CA LEU A 249 -7.88 -4.25 -35.54
C LEU A 249 -9.39 -4.45 -35.68
N ARG A 250 -10.19 -3.49 -35.20
CA ARG A 250 -11.66 -3.52 -35.32
C ARG A 250 -12.21 -3.68 -36.75
N ASN A 251 -11.42 -3.37 -37.77
CA ASN A 251 -11.79 -3.53 -39.18
C ASN A 251 -11.36 -4.88 -39.77
N GLY A 252 -10.90 -5.83 -38.95
CA GLY A 252 -10.46 -7.16 -39.38
C GLY A 252 -9.02 -7.22 -39.92
N LEU A 253 -8.29 -6.10 -39.94
CA LEU A 253 -6.89 -6.10 -40.36
C LEU A 253 -6.01 -6.67 -39.26
N VAL A 254 -5.24 -7.68 -39.60
CA VAL A 254 -4.19 -8.23 -38.74
C VAL A 254 -2.93 -7.37 -38.87
N LYS A 255 -2.33 -7.03 -37.73
CA LYS A 255 -1.05 -6.31 -37.64
C LYS A 255 -0.05 -7.09 -36.81
N VAL A 256 1.23 -6.78 -37.01
CA VAL A 256 2.36 -7.33 -36.25
C VAL A 256 2.78 -6.33 -35.18
N ALA A 257 3.17 -6.83 -34.01
CA ALA A 257 3.84 -6.09 -32.96
C ALA A 257 5.21 -6.72 -32.63
N TYR A 258 6.18 -5.85 -32.37
CA TYR A 258 7.54 -6.16 -31.94
C TYR A 258 7.81 -5.51 -30.58
N PRO A 259 8.83 -5.92 -29.83
CA PRO A 259 9.13 -5.30 -28.53
C PRO A 259 9.59 -3.85 -28.70
N VAL A 260 8.66 -2.93 -28.42
CA VAL A 260 8.87 -1.48 -28.38
C VAL A 260 8.31 -0.96 -27.07
N PHE A 261 9.11 -0.21 -26.35
CA PHE A 261 8.71 0.35 -25.06
C PHE A 261 7.78 1.55 -25.24
N VAL A 262 7.14 2.00 -24.16
CA VAL A 262 6.08 3.02 -24.20
C VAL A 262 6.55 4.39 -24.72
N ASP A 263 7.85 4.66 -24.70
CA ASP A 263 8.47 5.87 -25.26
C ASP A 263 8.97 5.71 -26.70
N GLY A 264 8.74 4.54 -27.32
CA GLY A 264 9.17 4.23 -28.68
C GLY A 264 10.54 3.55 -28.78
N THR A 265 11.23 3.26 -27.66
CA THR A 265 12.51 2.56 -27.69
C THR A 265 12.33 1.11 -28.15
N GLU A 266 12.94 0.76 -29.28
CA GLU A 266 12.95 -0.59 -29.83
C GLU A 266 14.11 -1.43 -29.24
N ILE A 267 13.87 -2.72 -29.01
CA ILE A 267 14.93 -3.70 -28.70
C ILE A 267 14.99 -4.77 -29.79
N SER A 268 15.94 -5.71 -29.66
CA SER A 268 16.05 -6.85 -30.58
C SER A 268 14.72 -7.60 -30.70
N ARG A 269 14.33 -7.88 -31.95
CA ARG A 269 13.14 -8.70 -32.27
C ARG A 269 13.36 -10.17 -31.97
N SER A 270 14.59 -10.61 -31.73
CA SER A 270 14.85 -12.01 -31.44
C SER A 270 13.97 -12.50 -30.29
N GLY A 271 13.39 -13.68 -30.47
CA GLY A 271 12.74 -14.45 -29.44
C GLY A 271 13.68 -15.50 -28.84
N LEU A 272 14.92 -15.60 -29.29
CA LEU A 272 15.94 -16.46 -28.67
C LEU A 272 16.44 -15.83 -27.38
N LEU A 273 16.62 -16.63 -26.34
CA LEU A 273 17.29 -16.22 -25.11
C LEU A 273 18.78 -15.97 -25.34
N PRO A 274 19.44 -15.18 -24.47
CA PRO A 274 20.86 -14.88 -24.62
C PRO A 274 21.72 -16.16 -24.64
N GLY A 275 22.55 -16.29 -25.67
CA GLY A 275 23.49 -17.39 -25.85
C GLY A 275 24.76 -16.93 -26.57
N VAL A 276 25.71 -17.85 -26.75
CA VAL A 276 26.98 -17.59 -27.44
C VAL A 276 27.20 -18.70 -28.45
N LEU A 277 27.49 -18.35 -29.70
CA LEU A 277 27.86 -19.30 -30.76
C LEU A 277 29.26 -19.88 -30.51
N ASP A 278 29.61 -20.97 -31.20
CA ASP A 278 30.92 -21.62 -31.08
C ASP A 278 32.10 -20.68 -31.39
N ASP A 279 31.88 -19.65 -32.21
CA ASP A 279 32.87 -18.62 -32.56
C ASP A 279 32.97 -17.47 -31.55
N GLY A 280 32.19 -17.52 -30.47
CA GLY A 280 32.15 -16.50 -29.41
C GLY A 280 31.14 -15.37 -29.67
N THR A 281 30.39 -15.39 -30.78
CA THR A 281 29.40 -14.35 -31.09
C THR A 281 28.17 -14.46 -30.18
N PRO A 282 27.82 -13.44 -29.39
CA PRO A 282 26.59 -13.45 -28.59
C PRO A 282 25.36 -13.30 -29.49
N TYR A 283 24.28 -14.00 -29.15
CA TYR A 283 22.97 -13.88 -29.81
C TYR A 283 21.84 -13.85 -28.79
N GLY A 284 20.63 -13.54 -29.28
CA GLY A 284 19.42 -13.54 -28.47
C GLY A 284 19.31 -12.33 -27.54
N VAL A 285 18.20 -12.27 -26.81
CA VAL A 285 17.86 -11.20 -25.87
C VAL A 285 16.96 -11.77 -24.79
N ASN A 286 17.09 -11.28 -23.56
CA ASN A 286 16.08 -11.52 -22.53
C ASN A 286 15.19 -10.28 -22.44
N ARG A 287 14.02 -10.34 -23.08
CA ARG A 287 13.15 -9.17 -23.20
C ARG A 287 12.68 -8.64 -21.84
N ARG A 288 12.44 -9.47 -20.83
CA ARG A 288 12.03 -8.96 -19.50
C ARG A 288 13.15 -8.19 -18.78
N ARG A 289 14.42 -8.59 -18.95
CA ARG A 289 15.56 -7.83 -18.43
C ARG A 289 15.72 -6.48 -19.12
N GLU A 290 15.52 -6.43 -20.44
CA GLU A 290 15.46 -5.18 -21.18
C GLU A 290 14.29 -4.30 -20.69
N LEU A 291 13.10 -4.89 -20.49
CA LEU A 291 11.94 -4.17 -19.97
C LEU A 291 12.20 -3.55 -18.60
N ALA A 292 12.83 -4.29 -17.68
CA ALA A 292 13.20 -3.76 -16.37
C ALA A 292 14.16 -2.56 -16.49
N THR A 293 15.13 -2.62 -17.39
CA THR A 293 16.07 -1.52 -17.66
C THR A 293 15.35 -0.29 -18.25
N LEU A 294 14.44 -0.51 -19.20
CA LEU A 294 13.66 0.56 -19.82
C LEU A 294 12.69 1.21 -18.83
N ILE A 295 12.06 0.44 -17.95
CA ILE A 295 11.21 0.97 -16.87
C ILE A 295 12.05 1.83 -15.92
N ARG A 296 13.18 1.33 -15.40
CA ARG A 296 14.01 2.07 -14.43
C ARG A 296 14.60 3.37 -14.98
N SER A 297 14.80 3.46 -16.29
CA SER A 297 15.30 4.67 -16.96
C SER A 297 14.19 5.65 -17.37
N ASN A 298 12.92 5.26 -17.26
CA ASN A 298 11.80 6.08 -17.69
C ASN A 298 11.40 7.12 -16.63
N PRO A 299 11.14 8.40 -17.00
CA PRO A 299 10.71 9.43 -16.05
C PRO A 299 9.38 9.15 -15.34
N LEU A 300 8.52 8.29 -15.90
CA LEU A 300 7.26 7.88 -15.24
C LEU A 300 7.49 6.94 -14.07
N PHE A 301 8.62 6.23 -14.04
CA PHE A 301 8.92 5.24 -12.99
C PHE A 301 8.92 5.84 -11.58
N PRO A 302 9.74 6.86 -11.26
CA PRO A 302 9.67 7.49 -9.94
C PRO A 302 8.36 8.25 -9.71
N LYS A 303 7.66 8.72 -10.76
CA LYS A 303 6.36 9.41 -10.62
C LYS A 303 5.26 8.46 -10.15
N ALA A 304 5.20 7.26 -10.73
CA ALA A 304 4.20 6.25 -10.39
C ALA A 304 4.26 5.86 -8.92
N VAL A 305 5.47 5.59 -8.41
CA VAL A 305 5.64 5.22 -6.99
C VAL A 305 5.48 6.41 -6.06
N VAL A 306 6.01 7.60 -6.39
CA VAL A 306 5.82 8.80 -5.55
C VAL A 306 4.34 9.15 -5.42
N ASN A 307 3.59 9.14 -6.54
CA ASN A 307 2.16 9.42 -6.53
C ASN A 307 1.38 8.39 -5.69
N ARG A 308 1.73 7.10 -5.82
CA ARG A 308 1.09 6.03 -5.05
C ARG A 308 1.39 6.11 -3.56
N VAL A 309 2.64 6.33 -3.19
CA VAL A 309 3.04 6.47 -1.78
C VAL A 309 2.41 7.73 -1.19
N TRP A 310 2.43 8.85 -1.91
CA TRP A 310 1.74 10.07 -1.50
C TRP A 310 0.24 9.82 -1.24
N ALA A 311 -0.45 9.18 -2.19
CA ALA A 311 -1.85 8.81 -2.03
C ALA A 311 -2.09 7.87 -0.86
N TYR A 312 -1.16 6.95 -0.57
CA TYR A 312 -1.25 6.08 0.59
C TYR A 312 -1.31 6.89 1.90
N PHE A 313 -0.39 7.85 2.09
CA PHE A 313 -0.31 8.65 3.33
C PHE A 313 -1.35 9.76 3.42
N LEU A 314 -1.66 10.42 2.31
CA LEU A 314 -2.54 11.60 2.26
C LEU A 314 -3.91 11.30 1.67
N GLY A 315 -4.25 10.05 1.37
CA GLY A 315 -5.59 9.64 0.88
C GLY A 315 -5.88 9.94 -0.58
N TYR A 316 -5.24 10.94 -1.17
CA TYR A 316 -5.36 11.26 -2.59
C TYR A 316 -3.99 11.44 -3.23
N GLY A 317 -3.85 10.97 -4.46
CA GLY A 317 -2.69 11.26 -5.29
C GLY A 317 -2.80 12.63 -5.95
N PHE A 318 -1.79 12.96 -6.75
CA PHE A 318 -1.81 14.10 -7.65
C PHE A 318 -2.67 13.88 -8.89
N THR A 319 -3.11 12.64 -9.15
CA THR A 319 -4.03 12.28 -10.24
C THR A 319 -5.15 11.41 -9.70
N ALA A 320 -6.31 11.44 -10.37
CA ALA A 320 -7.43 10.56 -10.08
C ALA A 320 -7.91 9.90 -11.38
N PRO A 321 -7.66 8.60 -11.62
CA PRO A 321 -6.95 7.63 -10.75
C PRO A 321 -5.46 7.91 -10.53
N ILE A 322 -4.87 7.31 -9.48
CA ILE A 322 -3.46 7.49 -9.10
C ILE A 322 -2.46 6.85 -10.08
N ASP A 323 -2.95 5.98 -10.95
CA ASP A 323 -2.18 5.17 -11.90
C ASP A 323 -2.59 5.43 -13.35
N ASP A 324 -3.11 6.63 -13.63
CA ASP A 324 -3.50 7.09 -14.96
C ASP A 324 -2.85 8.44 -15.28
N PHE A 325 -1.56 8.43 -15.63
CA PHE A 325 -0.88 9.60 -16.15
C PHE A 325 -1.19 9.79 -17.63
N GLY A 326 -1.42 11.04 -18.01
CA GLY A 326 -1.54 11.44 -19.40
C GLY A 326 -2.00 12.89 -19.55
N ALA A 327 -1.99 13.39 -20.78
CA ALA A 327 -2.47 14.74 -21.07
C ALA A 327 -3.96 14.94 -20.69
N HIS A 328 -4.73 13.85 -20.63
CA HIS A 328 -6.14 13.86 -20.22
C HIS A 328 -6.34 13.91 -18.70
N ASN A 329 -5.32 13.58 -17.92
CA ASN A 329 -5.36 13.54 -16.45
C ASN A 329 -4.10 14.21 -15.87
N PRO A 330 -3.98 15.55 -16.01
CA PRO A 330 -2.81 16.27 -15.54
C PRO A 330 -2.72 16.23 -14.00
N PRO A 331 -1.50 16.10 -13.43
CA PRO A 331 -1.31 16.17 -11.98
C PRO A 331 -1.76 17.51 -11.39
N THR A 332 -2.34 17.49 -10.19
CA THR A 332 -2.77 18.70 -9.45
C THR A 332 -1.60 19.59 -9.03
N HIS A 333 -0.48 18.97 -8.66
CA HIS A 333 0.74 19.65 -8.23
C HIS A 333 1.93 19.15 -9.08
N PRO A 334 2.02 19.54 -10.36
CA PRO A 334 2.99 18.96 -11.29
C PRO A 334 4.44 19.24 -10.87
N ALA A 335 4.74 20.48 -10.42
CA ALA A 335 6.08 20.84 -9.96
C ALA A 335 6.51 20.06 -8.71
N LEU A 336 5.57 19.80 -7.79
CA LEU A 336 5.81 18.97 -6.61
C LEU A 336 6.09 17.51 -7.01
N LEU A 337 5.23 16.91 -7.83
CA LEU A 337 5.41 15.54 -8.29
C LEU A 337 6.75 15.37 -9.01
N ASP A 338 7.05 16.23 -9.98
CA ASP A 338 8.30 16.17 -10.76
C ASP A 338 9.53 16.33 -9.86
N GLY A 339 9.53 17.36 -9.00
CA GLY A 339 10.67 17.64 -8.13
C GLY A 339 10.86 16.60 -7.03
N LEU A 340 9.78 16.01 -6.50
CA LEU A 340 9.87 14.95 -5.50
C LEU A 340 10.34 13.63 -6.13
N SER A 341 9.85 13.30 -7.33
CA SER A 341 10.31 12.14 -8.10
C SER A 341 11.79 12.23 -8.47
N GLN A 342 12.28 13.40 -8.86
CA GLN A 342 13.71 13.61 -9.10
C GLN A 342 14.54 13.36 -7.83
N ARG A 343 14.14 13.95 -6.70
CA ARG A 343 14.84 13.78 -5.41
C ARG A 343 14.82 12.32 -4.94
N PHE A 344 13.72 11.61 -5.18
CA PHE A 344 13.61 10.19 -4.86
C PHE A 344 14.61 9.35 -5.67
N ALA A 345 14.74 9.62 -6.97
CA ALA A 345 15.75 8.97 -7.82
C ALA A 345 17.19 9.31 -7.40
N GLU A 346 17.47 10.58 -7.08
CA GLU A 346 18.77 11.04 -6.57
C GLU A 346 19.15 10.40 -5.22
N TYR A 347 18.15 10.00 -4.43
CA TYR A 347 18.31 9.31 -3.16
C TYR A 347 18.23 7.79 -3.30
N SER A 348 18.67 7.27 -4.44
CA SER A 348 18.77 5.84 -4.75
C SER A 348 17.46 5.07 -4.55
N TYR A 349 16.33 5.71 -4.82
CA TYR A 349 15.01 5.09 -4.73
C TYR A 349 14.69 4.48 -3.34
N ASP A 350 15.22 5.07 -2.26
CA ASP A 350 14.99 4.61 -0.88
C ASP A 350 13.58 4.97 -0.39
N LEU A 351 12.72 3.96 -0.29
CA LEU A 351 11.32 4.13 0.10
C LEU A 351 11.15 4.63 1.53
N LYS A 352 12.01 4.21 2.47
CA LYS A 352 11.95 4.73 3.86
C LYS A 352 12.20 6.23 3.90
N SER A 353 13.14 6.74 3.11
CA SER A 353 13.38 8.17 2.98
C SER A 353 12.18 8.92 2.39
N LEU A 354 11.55 8.39 1.33
CA LEU A 354 10.34 8.99 0.77
C LEU A 354 9.19 9.06 1.80
N MET A 355 8.94 7.97 2.53
CA MET A 355 7.94 7.92 3.60
C MET A 355 8.24 8.96 4.69
N ARG A 356 9.51 9.07 5.11
CA ARG A 356 9.96 10.07 6.08
C ARG A 356 9.67 11.49 5.61
N TRP A 357 9.97 11.82 4.35
CA TRP A 357 9.74 13.16 3.82
C TRP A 357 8.26 13.53 3.81
N ILE A 358 7.39 12.58 3.45
CA ILE A 358 5.94 12.80 3.42
C ILE A 358 5.40 12.97 4.84
N VAL A 359 5.77 12.09 5.78
CA VAL A 359 5.26 12.12 7.17
C VAL A 359 5.73 13.36 7.96
N LEU A 360 6.92 13.89 7.65
CA LEU A 360 7.41 15.14 8.24
C LEU A 360 6.87 16.41 7.57
N SER A 361 6.14 16.28 6.46
CA SER A 361 5.65 17.44 5.72
C SER A 361 4.49 18.15 6.43
N ARG A 362 4.34 19.44 6.12
CA ARG A 362 3.25 20.29 6.59
C ARG A 362 1.86 19.73 6.24
N PRO A 363 1.52 19.32 4.99
CA PRO A 363 0.19 18.78 4.70
C PRO A 363 -0.13 17.51 5.50
N TYR A 364 0.86 16.64 5.75
CA TYR A 364 0.67 15.46 6.58
C TYR A 364 0.45 15.80 8.06
N SER A 365 0.97 16.95 8.54
CA SER A 365 0.87 17.36 9.94
C SER A 365 -0.43 18.11 10.28
N LEU A 366 -1.26 18.43 9.28
CA LEU A 366 -2.56 19.09 9.49
C LEU A 366 -3.55 18.18 10.21
N SER A 367 -4.51 18.77 10.93
CA SER A 367 -5.64 18.03 11.49
C SER A 367 -6.61 17.60 10.39
N SER A 368 -7.40 16.55 10.64
CA SER A 368 -8.56 16.24 9.80
C SER A 368 -9.81 17.07 10.14
N ARG A 369 -9.81 17.79 11.27
CA ARG A 369 -10.99 18.53 11.76
C ARG A 369 -11.17 19.84 11.01
N MET A 370 -12.22 19.91 10.19
CA MET A 370 -12.61 21.15 9.50
C MET A 370 -13.32 22.12 10.44
N LYS A 371 -13.00 23.41 10.34
CA LYS A 371 -13.83 24.49 10.90
C LYS A 371 -15.04 24.68 9.98
N ALA A 372 -16.21 24.93 10.56
CA ALA A 372 -17.52 24.99 9.87
C ALA A 372 -17.67 26.04 8.73
N ARG A 373 -16.59 26.71 8.31
CA ARG A 373 -16.56 27.72 7.24
C ARG A 373 -15.44 27.52 6.19
N SER A 374 -14.61 26.48 6.29
CA SER A 374 -13.63 26.15 5.25
C SER A 374 -14.22 25.09 4.33
N THR A 375 -14.70 25.50 3.15
CA THR A 375 -15.35 24.60 2.16
C THR A 375 -14.51 24.46 0.88
N THR A 376 -13.20 24.69 0.94
CA THR A 376 -12.36 24.81 -0.27
C THR A 376 -11.53 23.58 -0.62
N ASP A 377 -11.69 22.46 0.09
CA ASP A 377 -10.91 21.23 -0.17
C ASP A 377 -11.71 19.95 0.12
N ALA A 378 -12.58 19.61 -0.84
CA ALA A 378 -13.53 18.50 -0.77
C ALA A 378 -13.38 17.52 -1.97
N PRO A 379 -12.25 16.80 -2.08
CA PRO A 379 -12.00 15.88 -3.19
C PRO A 379 -12.99 14.70 -3.26
N ASP A 380 -13.68 14.38 -2.17
CA ASP A 380 -14.80 13.44 -2.12
C ASP A 380 -16.01 13.88 -2.98
N SER A 381 -16.10 15.17 -3.30
CA SER A 381 -17.10 15.73 -4.23
C SER A 381 -16.63 15.76 -5.70
N GLY A 382 -15.44 15.23 -5.99
CA GLY A 382 -14.84 15.22 -7.33
C GLY A 382 -13.95 16.43 -7.63
N GLU A 383 -13.72 17.30 -6.65
CA GLU A 383 -12.73 18.38 -6.73
C GLU A 383 -11.30 17.84 -6.65
N GLN A 384 -10.34 18.64 -7.08
CA GLN A 384 -8.92 18.28 -6.98
C GLN A 384 -8.45 18.44 -5.53
N PRO A 385 -7.64 17.50 -4.99
CA PRO A 385 -7.12 17.63 -3.64
C PRO A 385 -6.14 18.81 -3.55
N HIS A 386 -6.37 19.68 -2.57
CA HIS A 386 -5.46 20.78 -2.24
C HIS A 386 -4.55 20.46 -1.04
N PHE A 387 -4.75 19.33 -0.36
CA PHE A 387 -3.98 18.89 0.81
C PHE A 387 -4.01 19.89 1.97
N SER A 388 -5.01 20.76 2.05
CA SER A 388 -5.18 21.81 3.06
C SER A 388 -5.73 21.30 4.40
N ARG A 389 -5.93 19.99 4.51
CA ARG A 389 -6.28 19.22 5.71
C ARG A 389 -5.80 17.79 5.55
N PHE A 390 -5.75 17.04 6.64
CA PHE A 390 -5.60 15.60 6.54
C PHE A 390 -6.93 14.96 6.10
N TYR A 391 -6.88 14.12 5.09
CA TYR A 391 -8.06 13.39 4.62
C TYR A 391 -8.20 12.11 5.43
N VAL A 392 -9.35 11.98 6.09
CA VAL A 392 -9.67 10.80 6.90
C VAL A 392 -9.74 9.57 6.01
N ARG A 393 -9.01 8.53 6.37
CA ARG A 393 -8.98 7.25 5.69
C ARG A 393 -9.52 6.15 6.61
N GLN A 394 -10.13 5.14 6.01
CA GLN A 394 -10.43 3.92 6.74
C GLN A 394 -9.17 3.06 6.89
N MET A 395 -9.05 2.39 8.03
CA MET A 395 -8.02 1.38 8.22
C MET A 395 -8.23 0.21 7.27
N GLN A 396 -7.12 -0.34 6.78
CA GLN A 396 -7.12 -1.64 6.12
C GLN A 396 -7.56 -2.74 7.10
N PRO A 397 -8.16 -3.85 6.64
CA PRO A 397 -8.47 -4.98 7.50
C PRO A 397 -7.25 -5.45 8.32
N GLU A 398 -6.08 -5.50 7.70
CA GLU A 398 -4.82 -5.86 8.36
C GLU A 398 -4.45 -4.87 9.47
N GLN A 399 -4.62 -3.56 9.23
CA GLN A 399 -4.37 -2.51 10.23
C GLN A 399 -5.34 -2.59 11.40
N LEU A 400 -6.62 -2.84 11.10
CA LEU A 400 -7.66 -2.97 12.12
C LEU A 400 -7.38 -4.19 13.01
N TYR A 401 -7.01 -5.33 12.41
CA TYR A 401 -6.63 -6.53 13.15
C TYR A 401 -5.46 -6.28 14.09
N ASP A 402 -4.34 -5.75 13.57
CA ASP A 402 -3.14 -5.53 14.36
C ASP A 402 -3.38 -4.45 15.44
N SER A 403 -4.20 -3.45 15.15
CA SER A 403 -4.61 -2.42 16.13
C SER A 403 -5.49 -2.98 17.25
N LEU A 404 -6.38 -3.93 16.95
CA LEU A 404 -7.19 -4.61 17.96
C LEU A 404 -6.32 -5.46 18.89
N LEU A 405 -5.33 -6.18 18.36
CA LEU A 405 -4.39 -6.94 19.19
C LEU A 405 -3.62 -6.03 20.15
N VAL A 406 -3.11 -4.89 19.64
CA VAL A 406 -2.38 -3.91 20.46
C VAL A 406 -3.28 -3.25 21.50
N ALA A 407 -4.49 -2.85 21.13
CA ALA A 407 -5.43 -2.22 22.06
C ALA A 407 -5.82 -3.15 23.22
N THR A 408 -5.81 -4.46 22.98
CA THR A 408 -6.34 -5.47 23.90
C THR A 408 -5.27 -6.29 24.61
N GLU A 409 -3.99 -6.02 24.29
CA GLU A 409 -2.82 -6.78 24.73
C GLU A 409 -2.98 -8.30 24.50
N ALA A 410 -3.66 -8.68 23.42
CA ALA A 410 -3.90 -10.07 23.07
C ALA A 410 -2.60 -10.74 22.57
N ASP A 411 -2.39 -12.00 22.95
CA ASP A 411 -1.16 -12.73 22.62
C ASP A 411 -0.94 -12.89 21.11
N HIS A 412 0.13 -12.27 20.61
CA HIS A 412 0.57 -12.31 19.21
C HIS A 412 1.10 -13.68 18.77
N SER A 413 1.47 -14.58 19.69
CA SER A 413 2.13 -15.85 19.38
C SER A 413 1.21 -16.88 18.68
N GLU A 414 -0.11 -16.72 18.82
CA GLU A 414 -1.13 -17.55 18.15
C GLU A 414 -1.78 -16.85 16.93
N ALA A 415 -1.17 -15.77 16.40
CA ALA A 415 -1.87 -14.84 15.49
C ALA A 415 -1.87 -15.23 14.00
N ALA A 416 -0.80 -15.80 13.43
CA ALA A 416 -0.68 -15.92 11.96
C ALA A 416 -1.83 -16.72 11.32
N GLY A 417 -2.18 -17.89 11.87
CA GLY A 417 -3.29 -18.72 11.38
C GLY A 417 -4.69 -18.22 11.76
N ARG A 418 -4.79 -17.29 12.72
CA ARG A 418 -6.04 -16.59 13.08
C ARG A 418 -6.26 -15.35 12.24
N GLN A 419 -5.19 -14.65 11.86
CA GLN A 419 -5.22 -13.45 11.03
C GLN A 419 -5.81 -13.75 9.65
N ASP A 420 -5.30 -14.74 8.90
CA ASP A 420 -5.84 -15.04 7.57
C ASP A 420 -7.28 -15.58 7.64
N ARG A 421 -7.64 -16.32 8.69
CA ARG A 421 -9.02 -16.77 8.94
C ARG A 421 -9.98 -15.63 9.28
N TRP A 422 -9.49 -14.61 9.98
CA TRP A 422 -10.26 -13.42 10.30
C TRP A 422 -10.36 -12.49 9.08
N LEU A 423 -9.26 -12.29 8.35
CA LEU A 423 -9.21 -11.48 7.13
C LEU A 423 -10.07 -12.07 6.00
N SER A 424 -10.13 -13.40 5.85
CA SER A 424 -10.94 -14.04 4.80
C SER A 424 -12.43 -13.74 4.94
N GLN A 425 -12.91 -13.42 6.15
CA GLN A 425 -14.29 -13.02 6.39
C GLN A 425 -14.60 -11.65 5.77
N PHE A 426 -13.61 -10.76 5.63
CA PHE A 426 -13.76 -9.47 4.93
C PHE A 426 -13.72 -9.61 3.41
N VAL A 427 -12.90 -10.55 2.89
CA VAL A 427 -12.73 -10.78 1.45
C VAL A 427 -13.92 -11.54 0.85
N THR A 428 -14.38 -12.60 1.53
CA THR A 428 -15.46 -13.49 1.02
C THR A 428 -16.82 -12.79 0.97
N ALA A 429 -17.06 -11.84 1.86
CA ALA A 429 -18.35 -11.17 1.98
C ALA A 429 -18.60 -10.09 0.92
N PHE A 430 -17.55 -9.55 0.26
CA PHE A 430 -17.67 -8.33 -0.55
C PHE A 430 -16.77 -8.30 -1.78
N GLY A 431 -16.74 -9.39 -2.56
CA GLY A 431 -16.04 -9.57 -3.84
C GLY A 431 -15.46 -8.28 -4.42
N THR A 432 -14.14 -8.12 -4.33
CA THR A 432 -13.44 -6.95 -4.85
C THR A 432 -13.55 -6.94 -6.36
N ASP A 433 -14.19 -5.92 -6.92
CA ASP A 433 -14.19 -5.69 -8.36
C ASP A 433 -12.73 -5.52 -8.83
N GLU A 434 -12.37 -6.23 -9.91
CA GLU A 434 -11.00 -6.29 -10.41
C GLU A 434 -10.56 -4.92 -10.93
N GLY A 435 -9.97 -4.09 -10.07
CA GLY A 435 -9.31 -2.86 -10.51
C GLY A 435 -9.36 -1.69 -9.56
N ASP A 436 -10.12 -1.75 -8.47
CA ASP A 436 -10.15 -0.64 -7.54
C ASP A 436 -8.99 -0.72 -6.54
N SER A 437 -8.12 0.30 -6.57
CA SER A 437 -7.15 0.56 -5.51
C SER A 437 -7.84 1.04 -4.21
N SER A 438 -9.15 1.32 -4.24
CA SER A 438 -9.96 1.53 -3.05
C SER A 438 -10.02 0.22 -2.26
N THR A 439 -9.17 0.18 -1.26
CA THR A 439 -9.00 -0.92 -0.31
C THR A 439 -9.76 -0.60 0.99
N THR A 440 -10.77 0.26 0.90
CA THR A 440 -11.46 0.82 2.06
C THR A 440 -12.41 -0.20 2.68
N PHE A 441 -12.45 -0.21 4.01
CA PHE A 441 -13.39 -1.00 4.79
C PHE A 441 -14.87 -0.69 4.48
N ASN A 442 -15.30 0.29 3.68
CA ASN A 442 -16.68 0.62 3.26
C ASN A 442 -17.82 0.67 4.32
N GLY A 443 -17.62 0.23 5.56
CA GLY A 443 -18.60 0.28 6.65
C GLY A 443 -19.90 -0.45 6.33
N THR A 444 -19.88 -1.53 5.54
CA THR A 444 -21.11 -2.25 5.21
C THR A 444 -21.74 -2.85 6.48
N ILE A 445 -23.06 -3.05 6.47
CA ILE A 445 -23.78 -3.60 7.63
C ILE A 445 -23.15 -4.91 8.13
N PRO A 446 -22.82 -5.90 7.28
CA PRO A 446 -22.18 -7.14 7.76
C PRO A 446 -20.78 -6.91 8.34
N GLN A 447 -19.99 -5.99 7.78
CA GLN A 447 -18.68 -5.63 8.31
C GLN A 447 -18.78 -5.01 9.72
N ILE A 448 -19.74 -4.12 9.95
CA ILE A 448 -19.99 -3.52 11.27
C ILE A 448 -20.52 -4.57 12.25
N LEU A 449 -21.46 -5.43 11.83
CA LEU A 449 -21.99 -6.51 12.68
C LEU A 449 -20.89 -7.51 13.08
N MET A 450 -19.96 -7.79 12.18
CA MET A 450 -18.81 -8.64 12.46
C MET A 450 -17.83 -7.97 13.42
N LEU A 451 -17.61 -6.65 13.33
CA LEU A 451 -16.86 -5.94 14.36
C LEU A 451 -17.58 -6.05 15.71
N PHE A 452 -18.88 -5.77 15.77
CA PHE A 452 -19.66 -5.73 17.00
C PHE A 452 -19.72 -7.06 17.75
N ASN A 453 -19.79 -8.17 16.99
CA ASN A 453 -20.06 -9.51 17.52
C ASN A 453 -18.95 -10.53 17.23
N GLY A 454 -17.85 -10.13 16.59
CA GLY A 454 -16.78 -11.04 16.21
C GLY A 454 -15.98 -11.52 17.41
N ASP A 455 -15.35 -12.70 17.27
CA ASP A 455 -14.60 -13.36 18.33
C ASP A 455 -13.53 -12.45 18.97
N LEU A 456 -12.89 -11.58 18.17
CA LEU A 456 -11.91 -10.61 18.68
C LEU A 456 -12.52 -9.61 19.65
N ILE A 457 -13.68 -9.01 19.33
CA ILE A 457 -14.32 -8.04 20.22
C ILE A 457 -14.92 -8.74 21.44
N GLN A 458 -15.48 -9.94 21.27
CA GLN A 458 -15.96 -10.73 22.41
C GLN A 458 -14.82 -11.09 23.38
N ALA A 459 -13.66 -11.51 22.85
CA ALA A 459 -12.47 -11.78 23.68
C ALA A 459 -11.94 -10.49 24.33
N ALA A 460 -11.81 -9.42 23.56
CA ALA A 460 -11.34 -8.10 24.01
C ALA A 460 -12.18 -7.49 25.14
N THR A 461 -13.48 -7.78 25.14
CA THR A 461 -14.44 -7.27 26.13
C THR A 461 -14.77 -8.31 27.20
N SER A 462 -14.17 -9.49 27.16
CA SER A 462 -14.40 -10.53 28.16
C SER A 462 -13.93 -10.09 29.54
N LEU A 463 -14.72 -10.48 30.54
CA LEU A 463 -14.46 -10.24 31.95
C LEU A 463 -13.92 -11.49 32.66
N ASP A 464 -13.91 -12.63 31.97
CA ASP A 464 -13.57 -13.94 32.54
C ASP A 464 -12.14 -14.40 32.21
N GLN A 465 -11.38 -13.57 31.49
CA GLN A 465 -10.02 -13.84 31.05
C GLN A 465 -9.05 -12.79 31.64
N ASP A 466 -7.79 -13.16 31.86
CA ASP A 466 -6.70 -12.27 32.31
C ASP A 466 -6.28 -11.24 31.22
N GLY A 467 -7.23 -10.69 30.47
CA GLY A 467 -7.01 -9.74 29.38
C GLY A 467 -6.90 -8.29 29.87
N PHE A 468 -6.56 -7.37 28.96
CA PHE A 468 -6.35 -5.95 29.25
C PHE A 468 -7.47 -5.30 30.08
N LEU A 469 -8.74 -5.56 29.75
CA LEU A 469 -9.88 -4.99 30.48
C LEU A 469 -9.91 -5.46 31.95
N ASP A 470 -9.61 -6.73 32.22
CA ASP A 470 -9.59 -7.26 33.59
C ASP A 470 -8.44 -6.64 34.39
N GLN A 471 -7.27 -6.44 33.76
CA GLN A 471 -6.14 -5.72 34.38
C GLN A 471 -6.51 -4.27 34.75
N VAL A 472 -7.19 -3.54 33.85
CA VAL A 472 -7.68 -2.18 34.12
C VAL A 472 -8.71 -2.17 35.25
N VAL A 473 -9.60 -3.16 35.30
CA VAL A 473 -10.59 -3.31 36.36
C VAL A 473 -9.92 -3.62 37.70
N ALA A 474 -8.94 -4.52 37.73
CA ALA A 474 -8.21 -4.94 38.93
C ALA A 474 -7.25 -3.87 39.47
N ALA A 475 -6.81 -2.93 38.63
CA ALA A 475 -5.92 -1.85 39.03
C ALA A 475 -6.53 -0.99 40.17
N ASN A 476 -5.73 -0.72 41.21
CA ASN A 476 -6.09 0.14 42.33
C ASN A 476 -5.99 1.63 41.95
N GLN A 477 -6.80 2.04 40.98
CA GLN A 477 -6.84 3.39 40.40
C GLN A 477 -8.26 3.96 40.43
N THR A 478 -8.39 5.28 40.25
CA THR A 478 -9.71 5.92 40.22
C THR A 478 -10.48 5.54 38.95
N ASN A 479 -11.81 5.62 38.97
CA ASN A 479 -12.63 5.38 37.75
C ASN A 479 -12.22 6.27 36.59
N ARG A 480 -11.78 7.51 36.89
CA ARG A 480 -11.27 8.44 35.88
C ARG A 480 -10.00 7.89 35.23
N ASP A 481 -9.07 7.35 36.01
CA ASP A 481 -7.82 6.80 35.50
C ASP A 481 -8.07 5.53 34.68
N LYS A 482 -9.01 4.67 35.11
CA LYS A 482 -9.44 3.50 34.34
C LYS A 482 -10.03 3.90 32.98
N ILE A 483 -10.92 4.89 32.95
CA ILE A 483 -11.47 5.42 31.69
C ILE A 483 -10.35 6.01 30.82
N ASN A 484 -9.41 6.75 31.41
CA ASN A 484 -8.26 7.28 30.66
C ASN A 484 -7.44 6.16 30.02
N ALA A 485 -7.18 5.07 30.74
CA ALA A 485 -6.43 3.92 30.23
C ALA A 485 -7.12 3.31 28.99
N LEU A 486 -8.44 3.10 29.04
CA LEU A 486 -9.22 2.60 27.89
C LEU A 486 -9.13 3.55 26.68
N TYR A 487 -9.27 4.86 26.88
CA TYR A 487 -9.16 5.83 25.78
C TYR A 487 -7.76 5.89 25.17
N VAL A 488 -6.71 5.83 26.00
CA VAL A 488 -5.33 5.81 25.50
C VAL A 488 -5.06 4.53 24.73
N ALA A 489 -5.51 3.37 25.22
CA ALA A 489 -5.32 2.10 24.53
C ALA A 489 -6.04 2.02 23.18
N ALA A 490 -7.30 2.49 23.10
CA ALA A 490 -8.05 2.43 21.84
C ALA A 490 -7.70 3.57 20.88
N LEU A 491 -7.63 4.80 21.39
CA LEU A 491 -7.63 6.04 20.58
C LEU A 491 -6.32 6.81 20.65
N ALA A 492 -5.31 6.34 21.40
CA ALA A 492 -4.03 7.01 21.60
C ALA A 492 -4.12 8.43 22.16
N ARG A 493 -5.22 8.77 22.83
CA ARG A 493 -5.45 10.09 23.44
C ARG A 493 -6.27 10.01 24.71
N TRP A 494 -6.28 11.10 25.48
CA TRP A 494 -7.17 11.24 26.62
C TRP A 494 -8.60 11.58 26.18
N PRO A 495 -9.60 11.16 26.97
CA PRO A 495 -10.98 11.58 26.75
C PRO A 495 -11.12 13.09 26.99
N SER A 496 -11.91 13.73 26.14
CA SER A 496 -12.40 15.09 26.37
C SER A 496 -13.28 15.16 27.63
N SER A 497 -13.52 16.37 28.14
CA SER A 497 -14.40 16.54 29.29
C SER A 497 -15.83 16.07 29.03
N SER A 498 -16.33 16.14 27.80
CA SER A 498 -17.63 15.57 27.40
C SER A 498 -17.63 14.06 27.43
N GLU A 499 -16.63 13.43 26.85
CA GLU A 499 -16.47 11.97 26.82
C GLU A 499 -16.36 11.38 28.22
N LEU A 500 -15.57 12.02 29.10
CA LEU A 500 -15.50 11.65 30.52
C LEU A 500 -16.87 11.73 31.20
N ARG A 501 -17.68 12.76 30.91
CA ARG A 501 -19.04 12.86 31.47
C ARG A 501 -19.93 11.72 30.99
N TYR A 502 -19.88 11.36 29.71
CA TYR A 502 -20.66 10.24 29.16
C TYR A 502 -20.23 8.90 29.76
N ALA A 503 -18.92 8.63 29.86
CA ALA A 503 -18.42 7.41 30.49
C ALA A 503 -18.83 7.31 31.98
N ASN A 504 -18.82 8.42 32.72
CA ASN A 504 -19.34 8.45 34.08
C ASN A 504 -20.86 8.25 34.17
N HIS A 505 -21.62 8.67 33.15
CA HIS A 505 -23.06 8.38 33.08
C HIS A 505 -23.33 6.89 32.91
N VAL A 506 -22.52 6.18 32.11
CA VAL A 506 -22.60 4.72 31.96
C VAL A 506 -22.36 4.01 33.30
N LEU A 507 -21.34 4.44 34.07
CA LEU A 507 -21.07 3.93 35.42
C LEU A 507 -22.26 4.09 36.37
N LEU A 508 -22.95 5.25 36.32
CA LEU A 508 -24.15 5.50 37.10
C LEU A 508 -25.32 4.62 36.65
N ALA A 509 -25.53 4.45 35.35
CA ALA A 509 -26.60 3.64 34.77
C ALA A 509 -26.46 2.16 35.18
N ARG A 510 -25.22 1.66 35.28
CA ARG A 510 -24.89 0.31 35.78
C ARG A 510 -24.99 0.18 37.31
N LYS A 511 -25.52 1.17 38.02
CA LYS A 511 -25.78 1.14 39.48
C LYS A 511 -24.53 0.80 40.32
N GLY A 512 -23.35 1.22 39.86
CA GLY A 512 -22.08 0.94 40.54
C GLY A 512 -21.43 -0.41 40.19
N GLN A 513 -21.97 -1.16 39.24
CA GLN A 513 -21.29 -2.31 38.61
C GLN A 513 -20.17 -1.80 37.69
N VAL A 514 -19.02 -1.48 38.29
CA VAL A 514 -17.89 -0.83 37.61
C VAL A 514 -17.32 -1.70 36.49
N LYS A 515 -17.26 -3.02 36.67
CA LYS A 515 -16.68 -3.95 35.71
C LYS A 515 -17.48 -3.95 34.39
N GLU A 516 -18.80 -4.08 34.50
CA GLU A 516 -19.75 -4.08 33.39
C GLU A 516 -19.85 -2.69 32.72
N ALA A 517 -19.73 -1.62 33.49
CA ALA A 517 -19.70 -0.27 32.91
C ALA A 517 -18.42 -0.01 32.11
N LEU A 518 -17.26 -0.46 32.59
CA LEU A 518 -16.00 -0.36 31.85
C LEU A 518 -16.01 -1.25 30.61
N GLN A 519 -16.65 -2.42 30.68
CA GLN A 519 -16.90 -3.27 29.51
C GLN A 519 -17.70 -2.55 28.43
N ASP A 520 -18.80 -1.87 28.79
CA ASP A 520 -19.60 -1.10 27.82
C ASP A 520 -18.80 0.05 27.20
N VAL A 521 -18.03 0.79 28.01
CA VAL A 521 -17.17 1.87 27.52
C VAL A 521 -16.10 1.32 26.58
N TRP A 522 -15.50 0.19 26.92
CA TRP A 522 -14.47 -0.46 26.11
C TRP A 522 -15.03 -0.95 24.78
N TRP A 523 -16.17 -1.63 24.81
CA TRP A 523 -16.88 -2.04 23.60
C TRP A 523 -17.22 -0.83 22.72
N ALA A 524 -17.71 0.27 23.30
CA ALA A 524 -18.05 1.47 22.53
C ALA A 524 -16.83 2.14 21.88
N LEU A 525 -15.66 2.11 22.53
CA LEU A 525 -14.41 2.65 21.99
C LEU A 525 -13.93 1.83 20.79
N LEU A 526 -13.82 0.50 20.94
CA LEU A 526 -13.35 -0.41 19.89
C LEU A 526 -14.27 -0.44 18.66
N ASN A 527 -15.53 -0.05 18.83
CA ASN A 527 -16.54 0.01 17.76
C ASN A 527 -16.84 1.44 17.29
N SER A 528 -16.05 2.42 17.74
CA SER A 528 -16.24 3.81 17.33
C SER A 528 -15.68 4.09 15.94
N ASN A 529 -16.25 5.08 15.24
CA ASN A 529 -15.69 5.57 13.98
C ASN A 529 -14.23 6.02 14.16
N GLU A 530 -13.90 6.67 15.28
CA GLU A 530 -12.54 7.14 15.53
C GLU A 530 -11.53 5.98 15.64
N PHE A 531 -11.96 4.83 16.15
CA PHE A 531 -11.09 3.66 16.23
C PHE A 531 -10.74 3.10 14.86
N ILE A 532 -11.71 3.00 13.94
CA ILE A 532 -11.52 2.38 12.60
C ILE A 532 -10.97 3.35 11.54
N LEU A 533 -10.76 4.62 11.90
CA LEU A 533 -10.32 5.68 10.99
C LEU A 533 -8.90 6.13 11.32
N ASN A 534 -8.09 6.30 10.28
CA ASN A 534 -6.87 7.09 10.32
C ASN A 534 -7.21 8.55 9.99
N HIS A 535 -6.94 9.46 10.92
CA HIS A 535 -7.48 10.82 10.90
C HIS A 535 -6.47 11.87 11.33
#